data_AF-A0A933Y8E0-F1
#
_entry.id   AF-A0A933Y8E0-F1
#
_cell.length_a   1.000
_cell.length_b   1.000
_cell.length_c   1.000
_cell.angle_alpha   90.00
_cell.angle_beta   90.00
_cell.angle_gamma   90.00
#
_symmetry.space_group_name_H-M   'P 1'
#
loop_
_entity.id
_entity.type
_entity.pdbx_description
1 polymer ?
#
loop_
_entity_poly.entity_id
_entity_poly.type
_entity_poly.pdbx_seq_one_letter_code
_entity_poly.pdbx_strand_id
1 'polypeptide(L)' 'MEQLGWLTDAEEWAELRRIRNEFAHDYPESMGERFERLQLAITSAQTVMEIFTSMSHKIRERFPGMAP' A
#
# COMPACT_ATOMS: atom_id res chain seq x y z
N MET A 1 -12.19 6.08 -4.18
CA MET A 1 -11.94 5.08 -3.12
C MET A 1 -12.16 5.68 -1.73
N GLU A 2 -11.54 6.83 -1.42
CA GLU A 2 -11.79 7.56 -0.15
C GLU A 2 -13.23 8.09 -0.05
N GLN A 3 -13.74 8.79 -1.08
CA GLN A 3 -15.15 9.23 -1.13
C GLN A 3 -16.18 8.08 -1.04
N LEU A 4 -15.74 6.84 -1.30
CA LEU A 4 -16.54 5.62 -1.19
C LEU A 4 -16.36 4.92 0.17
N GLY A 5 -15.56 5.48 1.08
CA GLY A 5 -15.26 4.97 2.42
C GLY A 5 -14.29 3.78 2.47
N TRP A 6 -13.71 3.39 1.32
CA TRP A 6 -12.84 2.21 1.22
C TRP A 6 -11.41 2.47 1.68
N LEU A 7 -10.87 3.64 1.35
CA LEU A 7 -9.59 4.12 1.86
C LEU A 7 -9.82 5.21 2.90
N THR A 8 -8.94 5.29 3.89
CA THR A 8 -8.98 6.32 4.94
C THR A 8 -8.42 7.64 4.43
N ASP A 9 -7.39 7.57 3.58
CA ASP A 9 -6.68 8.73 3.02
C ASP A 9 -6.22 8.40 1.57
N ALA A 10 -6.65 9.18 0.58
CA ALA A 10 -6.24 8.99 -0.80
C ALA A 10 -4.81 9.49 -1.09
N GLU A 11 -4.31 10.46 -0.34
CA GLU A 11 -2.96 11.01 -0.47
C GLU A 11 -1.93 10.01 0.02
N GLU A 12 -2.18 9.39 1.19
CA GLU A 12 -1.35 8.29 1.69
C GLU A 12 -1.28 7.14 0.67
N TRP A 13 -2.42 6.78 0.06
CA TRP A 13 -2.46 5.76 -0.99
C TRP A 13 -1.69 6.17 -2.26
N ALA A 14 -1.70 7.45 -2.63
CA ALA A 14 -0.93 7.95 -3.75
C ALA A 14 0.58 7.83 -3.48
N GLU A 15 1.01 8.15 -2.25
CA GLU A 15 2.41 8.03 -1.83
C GLU A 15 2.91 6.59 -1.83
N LEU A 16 2.11 5.65 -1.30
CA LEU A 16 2.44 4.21 -1.34
C LEU A 16 2.64 3.71 -2.78
N ARG A 17 1.83 4.21 -3.73
CA ARG A 17 2.01 3.88 -5.16
C ARG A 17 3.27 4.50 -5.74
N ARG A 18 3.63 5.73 -5.35
CA ARG A 18 4.87 6.38 -5.79
C ARG A 18 6.09 5.58 -5.33
N ILE A 19 6.15 5.23 -4.04
CA ILE A 19 7.24 4.44 -3.44
C ILE A 19 7.38 3.09 -4.16
N ARG A 20 6.27 2.38 -4.39
CA ARG A 20 6.31 1.11 -5.13
C ARG A 20 6.86 1.28 -6.54
N ASN A 21 6.42 2.32 -7.24
CA ASN A 21 6.86 2.57 -8.62
C ASN A 21 8.35 2.88 -8.68
N GLU A 22 8.85 3.73 -7.77
CA GLU A 22 10.27 4.05 -7.67
C GLU A 22 11.09 2.82 -7.33
N PHE A 23 10.65 2.00 -6.36
CA PHE A 23 11.37 0.77 -6.03
C PHE A 23 11.42 -0.24 -7.20
N ALA A 24 10.32 -0.35 -7.97
CA ALA A 24 10.22 -1.34 -9.04
C ALA A 24 10.88 -0.93 -10.36
N HIS A 25 10.96 0.38 -10.64
CA HIS A 25 11.35 0.88 -11.96
C HIS A 25 12.57 1.79 -11.93
N ASP A 26 12.98 2.26 -10.76
CA ASP A 26 14.03 3.24 -10.62
C ASP A 26 15.17 2.56 -9.84
N TYR A 27 16.22 2.16 -10.58
CA TYR A 27 17.34 1.39 -10.05
C TYR A 27 18.56 2.30 -9.85
N PRO A 28 18.82 2.80 -8.63
CA PRO A 28 19.90 3.75 -8.39
C PRO A 28 21.26 3.07 -8.52
N GLU A 29 22.30 3.80 -8.94
CA GLU A 29 23.62 3.22 -9.18
C GLU A 29 24.33 2.78 -7.88
N SER A 30 24.12 3.52 -6.78
CA SER A 30 24.80 3.26 -5.52
C SER A 30 24.09 2.19 -4.67
N MET A 31 24.87 1.32 -4.02
CA MET A 31 24.32 0.29 -3.11
C MET A 31 23.60 0.91 -1.90
N GLY A 32 24.03 2.08 -1.44
CA GLY A 32 23.38 2.81 -0.35
C GLY A 32 21.96 3.22 -0.70
N GLU A 33 21.76 3.87 -1.86
CA GLU A 33 20.43 4.24 -2.34
C GLU A 33 19.54 3.02 -2.59
N ARG A 34 20.11 1.91 -3.12
CA ARG A 34 19.36 0.65 -3.28
C ARG A 34 18.85 0.13 -1.93
N PHE A 35 19.68 0.19 -0.89
CA PHE A 35 19.31 -0.24 0.46
C PHE A 35 18.22 0.64 1.07
N GLU A 36 18.35 1.97 0.95
CA GLU A 36 17.35 2.92 1.43
C GLU A 36 15.99 2.71 0.75
N ARG A 37 15.98 2.55 -0.59
CA ARG A 37 14.75 2.27 -1.34
C ARG A 37 14.12 0.93 -0.95
N LEU A 38 14.93 -0.09 -0.70
CA LEU A 38 14.44 -1.39 -0.21
C LEU A 38 13.79 -1.26 1.17
N GLN A 39 14.44 -0.56 2.11
CA GLN A 39 13.89 -0.35 3.44
C GLN A 39 12.55 0.40 3.38
N LEU A 40 12.50 1.49 2.59
CA LEU A 40 11.27 2.26 2.40
C LEU A 40 10.16 1.39 1.81
N ALA A 41 10.46 0.59 0.78
CA ALA A 41 9.48 -0.31 0.17
C ALA A 41 8.96 -1.38 1.15
N ILE A 42 9.83 -1.95 2.00
CA ILE A 42 9.43 -2.93 3.02
C ILE A 42 8.47 -2.29 4.04
N THR A 43 8.81 -1.10 4.56
CA THR A 43 7.94 -0.40 5.52
C THR A 43 6.61 -0.01 4.89
N SER A 44 6.61 0.54 3.67
CA SER A 44 5.37 0.87 2.95
C SER A 44 4.50 -0.35 2.64
N ALA A 45 5.11 -1.53 2.40
CA ALA A 45 4.35 -2.76 2.19
C ALA A 45 3.55 -3.17 3.43
N GLN A 46 4.06 -2.89 4.64
CA GLN A 46 3.31 -3.14 5.89
C GLN A 46 2.05 -2.29 5.95
N THR A 47 2.14 -1.00 5.63
CA THR A 47 0.98 -0.09 5.54
C THR A 47 -0.04 -0.57 4.52
N VAL A 48 0.41 -1.05 3.34
CA VAL A 48 -0.50 -1.60 2.32
C VAL A 48 -1.25 -2.83 2.84
N MET A 49 -0.57 -3.71 3.59
CA MET A 49 -1.20 -4.90 4.18
C MET A 49 -2.25 -4.54 5.24
N GLU A 50 -2.02 -3.49 6.02
CA GLU A 50 -2.99 -2.97 6.99
C GLU A 50 -4.23 -2.40 6.30
N ILE A 51 -4.04 -1.60 5.24
CA ILE A 51 -5.12 -1.06 4.41
C ILE A 51 -5.94 -2.22 3.83
N PHE A 52 -5.28 -3.23 3.24
CA PHE A 52 -5.95 -4.39 2.66
C PHE A 52 -6.75 -5.18 3.71
N THR A 53 -6.19 -5.35 4.92
CA THR A 53 -6.85 -6.02 6.03
C THR A 53 -8.09 -5.25 6.47
N SER A 54 -7.99 -3.92 6.63
CA SER A 54 -9.11 -3.04 6.96
C SER A 54 -10.22 -3.10 5.90
N MET A 55 -9.84 -3.01 4.63
CA MET A 55 -10.77 -3.14 3.51
C MET A 55 -11.46 -4.50 3.50
N SER A 56 -10.72 -5.59 3.71
CA SER A 56 -11.27 -6.95 3.76
C SER A 56 -12.28 -7.12 4.90
N HIS A 57 -12.01 -6.55 6.07
CA HIS A 57 -12.95 -6.51 7.18
C HIS A 57 -14.23 -5.75 6.81
N LYS A 58 -14.12 -4.53 6.26
CA LYS A 58 -15.27 -3.74 5.80
C LYS A 58 -16.11 -4.48 4.76
N ILE A 59 -15.47 -5.16 3.80
CA ILE A 59 -16.17 -5.96 2.78
C ILE A 59 -16.97 -7.07 3.46
N ARG A 60 -16.38 -7.79 4.41
CA ARG A 60 -17.06 -8.89 5.13
C ARG A 60 -18.26 -8.41 5.94
N GLU A 61 -18.13 -7.27 6.62
CA GLU A 61 -19.23 -6.65 7.37
C GLU A 61 -20.36 -6.17 6.44
N ARG A 62 -20.00 -5.55 5.31
CA ARG A 62 -20.96 -5.02 4.32
C ARG A 62 -21.64 -6.14 3.52
N PHE A 63 -20.94 -7.24 3.27
CA PHE A 63 -21.37 -8.34 2.42
C PHE A 63 -21.09 -9.72 3.08
N PRO A 64 -21.84 -10.09 4.12
CA PRO A 64 -21.59 -11.29 4.93
C PRO A 64 -21.74 -12.62 4.17
N GLY A 65 -22.28 -12.63 2.95
CA GLY A 65 -22.45 -13.81 2.10
C GLY A 65 -21.41 -14.00 0.98
N MET A 66 -20.38 -13.14 0.93
CA MET A 66 -19.31 -13.16 -0.09
C MET A 66 -17.98 -13.71 0.45
N ALA A 67 -18.02 -14.64 1.42
CA ALA A 67 -16.84 -15.40 1.78
C ALA A 67 -16.47 -16.38 0.64
N PRO A 68 -15.18 -16.57 0.32
CA PRO A 68 -14.75 -17.52 -0.71
C PRO A 68 -15.13 -18.97 -0.36
#